data_AF-A0A6B2SIS1-F1
#
_entry.id   AF-A0A6B2SIS1-F1
#
_cell.length_a   1.000
_cell.length_b   1.000
_cell.length_c   1.000
_cell.angle_alpha   90.00
_cell.angle_beta   90.00
_cell.angle_gamma   90.00
#
_symmetry.space_group_name_H-M   'P 1'
#
loop_
_entity.id
_entity.type
_entity.pdbx_description
1 polymer ?
#
loop_
_entity_poly.entity_id
_entity_poly.type
_entity_poly.pdbx_seq_one_letter_code
_entity_poly.pdbx_strand_id
1 'polypeptide(L)'
;MNVPLNVPPVNTPAADAPPAAGPQVRVSVNGEPRGIAPGTTLDVLVTGFTSAPSGVAAAVNETVVPRGFWPRTALADGDRVEILTAVQGG
;
A
#
# COMPACT_ATOMS: atom_id res chain seq x y z
N MET A 1 -50.28 -35.26 -6.86
CA MET A 1 -49.79 -34.13 -6.06
C MET A 1 -48.35 -34.42 -5.70
N ASN A 2 -47.40 -33.60 -6.18
CA ASN A 2 -46.08 -33.38 -5.59
C ASN A 2 -45.53 -32.14 -6.29
N VAL A 3 -45.56 -31.00 -5.61
CA VAL A 3 -44.93 -29.75 -6.06
C VAL A 3 -43.43 -29.85 -5.74
N PRO A 4 -42.51 -29.58 -6.68
CA PRO A 4 -41.09 -29.48 -6.33
C PRO A 4 -40.88 -28.21 -5.48
N LEU A 5 -40.28 -28.39 -4.29
CA LEU A 5 -39.85 -27.29 -3.44
C LEU A 5 -38.74 -26.51 -4.14
N ASN A 6 -39.03 -25.26 -4.47
CA ASN A 6 -38.05 -24.27 -4.91
C ASN A 6 -37.14 -23.90 -3.72
N VAL A 7 -35.93 -24.46 -3.68
CA VAL A 7 -34.91 -24.05 -2.72
C VAL A 7 -34.15 -22.87 -3.33
N PRO A 8 -34.19 -21.65 -2.77
CA PRO A 8 -33.33 -20.58 -3.24
C PRO A 8 -31.85 -20.95 -2.97
N PRO A 9 -30.91 -20.63 -3.87
CA PRO A 9 -29.50 -20.83 -3.58
C PRO A 9 -29.10 -19.99 -2.36
N VAL A 10 -28.45 -20.67 -1.43
CA VAL A 10 -27.78 -20.11 -0.26
C VAL A 10 -26.93 -18.91 -0.64
N ASN A 11 -27.12 -17.79 0.07
CA ASN A 11 -26.23 -16.65 -0.04
C ASN A 11 -24.87 -17.07 0.55
N THR A 12 -23.99 -17.56 -0.31
CA THR A 12 -22.61 -17.87 0.05
C THR A 12 -21.88 -16.54 0.03
N PRO A 13 -21.40 -15.97 1.16
CA PRO A 13 -20.40 -14.93 1.05
C PRO A 13 -19.22 -15.57 0.32
N ALA A 14 -18.90 -15.04 -0.86
CA ALA A 14 -17.72 -15.42 -1.61
C ALA A 14 -16.51 -15.20 -0.70
N ALA A 15 -16.06 -16.29 -0.07
CA ALA A 15 -14.72 -16.43 0.44
C ALA A 15 -13.80 -16.54 -0.77
N ASP A 16 -13.67 -15.44 -1.52
CA ASP A 16 -12.65 -15.30 -2.55
C ASP A 16 -11.42 -14.69 -1.86
N ALA A 17 -10.73 -15.53 -1.09
CA ALA A 17 -9.35 -15.25 -0.74
C ALA A 17 -8.49 -15.75 -1.90
N PRO A 18 -7.58 -14.95 -2.48
CA PRO A 18 -6.46 -15.54 -3.18
C PRO A 18 -5.41 -15.99 -2.15
N PRO A 19 -5.05 -17.29 -2.06
CA PRO A 19 -3.83 -17.71 -1.39
C PRO A 19 -2.65 -17.49 -2.35
N ALA A 20 -2.04 -16.31 -2.34
CA ALA A 20 -0.74 -16.07 -3.00
C ALA A 20 0.03 -14.82 -2.51
N ALA A 21 -0.33 -14.20 -1.39
CA ALA A 21 0.50 -13.14 -0.84
C ALA A 21 1.63 -13.79 -0.03
N GLY A 22 2.86 -13.74 -0.53
CA GLY A 22 4.04 -13.94 0.32
C GLY A 22 3.99 -13.00 1.54
N PRO A 23 4.91 -13.13 2.51
CA PRO A 23 4.95 -12.20 3.64
C PRO A 23 4.88 -10.77 3.11
N GLN A 24 3.97 -9.97 3.66
CA GLN A 24 3.74 -8.58 3.26
C GLN A 24 3.74 -7.69 4.50
N VAL A 25 4.30 -6.52 4.34
CA VAL A 25 4.33 -5.45 5.32
C VAL A 25 3.18 -4.50 4.99
N ARG A 26 2.33 -4.16 5.96
CA ARG A 26 1.25 -3.19 5.76
C ARG A 26 1.75 -1.80 6.14
N VAL A 27 1.69 -0.87 5.20
CA VAL A 27 1.99 0.55 5.42
C VAL A 27 0.80 1.40 5.02
N SER A 28 0.77 2.66 5.43
CA SER A 28 -0.18 3.65 4.92
C SER A 28 0.57 4.67 4.07
N VAL A 29 0.22 4.82 2.79
CA VAL A 29 0.86 5.78 1.89
C VAL A 29 -0.10 6.91 1.58
N ASN A 30 0.20 8.13 1.99
CA ASN A 30 -0.71 9.29 1.85
C ASN A 30 -2.12 9.02 2.40
N GLY A 31 -2.20 8.26 3.50
CA GLY A 31 -3.45 7.87 4.13
C GLY A 31 -4.09 6.59 3.61
N GLU A 32 -3.63 6.06 2.46
CA GLU A 32 -4.19 4.85 1.86
C GLU A 32 -3.42 3.58 2.29
N PRO A 33 -4.08 2.56 2.86
CA PRO A 33 -3.42 1.33 3.27
C PRO A 33 -2.89 0.54 2.08
N ARG A 34 -1.66 0.04 2.17
CA ARG A 34 -0.98 -0.70 1.11
C ARG A 34 -0.13 -1.83 1.65
N GLY A 35 -0.18 -2.99 0.99
CA GLY A 35 0.75 -4.10 1.22
C GLY A 35 2.00 -3.97 0.35
N ILE A 36 3.18 -4.14 0.95
CA ILE A 36 4.48 -4.15 0.26
C ILE A 36 5.28 -5.40 0.64
N ALA A 37 6.28 -5.76 -0.16
CA ALA A 37 7.17 -6.86 0.19
C ALA A 37 8.05 -6.49 1.41
N PRO A 38 8.38 -7.44 2.29
CA PRO A 38 9.30 -7.21 3.40
C PRO A 38 10.66 -6.77 2.90
N GLY A 39 11.28 -5.82 3.61
CA GLY A 39 12.55 -5.23 3.21
C GLY A 39 12.44 -4.18 2.09
N THR A 40 11.22 -3.87 1.62
CA THR A 40 11.02 -2.73 0.70
C THR A 40 11.50 -1.45 1.37
N THR A 41 12.36 -0.73 0.67
CA THR A 41 12.91 0.55 1.10
C THR A 41 12.02 1.72 0.65
N LEU A 42 12.21 2.87 1.29
CA LEU A 42 11.47 4.08 0.96
C LEU A 42 11.67 4.50 -0.51
N ASP A 43 12.86 4.31 -1.10
CA ASP A 43 13.11 4.67 -2.50
C ASP A 43 12.27 3.83 -3.48
N VAL A 44 12.15 2.52 -3.22
CA VAL A 44 11.36 1.59 -4.05
C VAL A 44 9.89 1.98 -3.97
N LEU A 45 9.40 2.28 -2.76
CA LEU A 45 8.01 2.71 -2.57
C LEU A 45 7.73 4.03 -3.31
N VAL A 46 8.59 5.04 -3.16
CA VAL A 46 8.42 6.34 -3.81
C VAL A 46 8.47 6.22 -5.33
N THR A 47 9.39 5.41 -5.86
CA THR A 47 9.51 5.15 -7.31
C THR A 47 8.27 4.46 -7.88
N GLY A 48 7.62 3.60 -7.09
CA GLY A 48 6.34 2.98 -7.45
C GLY A 48 5.12 3.90 -7.28
N PHE A 49 5.27 5.05 -6.63
CA PHE A 49 4.21 6.03 -6.41
C PHE A 49 4.25 7.20 -7.41
N THR A 50 5.44 7.64 -7.79
CA THR A 50 5.61 8.75 -8.75
C THR A 50 6.84 8.56 -9.62
N SER A 51 6.74 8.98 -10.89
CA SER A 51 7.87 9.01 -11.83
C SER A 51 8.63 10.34 -11.83
N ALA A 52 8.23 11.30 -10.98
CA ALA A 52 8.87 12.61 -10.92
C ALA A 52 10.33 12.47 -10.42
N PRO A 53 11.33 12.90 -11.22
CA PRO A 53 12.73 12.72 -10.84
C PRO A 53 13.15 13.65 -9.70
N SER A 54 12.50 14.80 -9.55
CA SER A 54 12.83 15.88 -8.63
C SER A 54 11.59 16.52 -8.02
N GLY A 55 11.77 17.33 -6.97
CA GLY A 55 10.65 17.97 -6.27
C GLY A 55 9.83 17.00 -5.43
N VAL A 56 10.34 15.80 -5.15
CA VAL A 56 9.66 14.81 -4.30
C VAL A 56 10.28 14.84 -2.90
N ALA A 57 9.44 14.95 -1.88
CA ALA A 57 9.79 14.78 -0.48
C ALA A 57 9.00 13.60 0.10
N ALA A 58 9.62 12.85 1.01
CA ALA A 58 8.98 11.74 1.69
C ALA A 58 9.22 11.81 3.20
N ALA A 59 8.19 11.52 3.98
CA ALA A 59 8.26 11.38 5.42
C ALA A 59 7.79 9.97 5.83
N VAL A 60 8.40 9.42 6.88
CA VAL A 60 8.00 8.17 7.53
C VAL A 60 7.65 8.51 8.97
N ASN A 61 6.44 8.19 9.40
CA ASN A 61 5.91 8.50 10.73
C ASN A 61 6.16 9.97 11.10
N GLU A 62 5.71 10.88 10.24
CA GLU A 62 5.81 12.35 10.41
C GLU A 62 7.25 12.90 10.36
N THR A 63 8.25 12.04 10.15
CA THR A 63 9.66 12.43 10.07
C THR A 63 10.14 12.44 8.63
N VAL A 64 10.52 13.62 8.13
CA VAL A 64 11.09 13.75 6.77
C VAL A 64 12.38 12.96 6.66
N VAL A 65 12.45 12.05 5.69
CA VAL A 65 13.65 11.27 5.41
C VAL A 65 14.42 11.95 4.28
N PRO A 66 15.69 12.36 4.46
CA PRO A 66 16.46 12.95 3.37
C PRO A 66 16.70 11.94 2.25
N ARG A 67 16.66 12.40 0.99
CA ARG A 67 16.69 11.52 -0.20
C ARG A 67 17.88 10.56 -0.25
N GLY A 68 19.04 10.96 0.27
CA GLY A 68 20.22 10.10 0.34
C GLY A 68 20.06 8.88 1.27
N PHE A 69 19.09 8.89 2.18
CA PHE A 69 18.79 7.78 3.08
C PHE A 69 17.71 6.83 2.57
N TRP A 70 16.90 7.24 1.57
CA TRP A 70 15.78 6.42 1.09
C TRP A 70 16.16 4.98 0.72
N PRO A 71 17.30 4.71 0.05
CA PRO A 71 17.71 3.34 -0.29
C PRO A 71 18.13 2.48 0.92
N ARG A 72 18.22 3.07 2.11
CA ARG A 72 18.62 2.40 3.36
C ARG A 72 17.50 2.41 4.42
N THR A 73 16.43 3.16 4.17
CA THR A 73 15.26 3.22 5.06
C THR A 73 14.30 2.10 4.69
N ALA A 74 14.45 0.94 5.33
CA ALA A 74 13.49 -0.16 5.20
C ALA A 74 12.18 0.19 5.91
N LEU A 75 11.05 -0.09 5.26
CA LEU A 75 9.72 0.13 5.81
C LEU A 75 9.27 -1.05 6.65
N ALA A 76 8.68 -0.76 7.80
CA ALA A 76 8.16 -1.73 8.76
C ALA A 76 6.62 -1.74 8.76
N ASP A 77 6.07 -2.78 9.39
CA ASP A 77 4.61 -2.92 9.49
C ASP A 77 4.03 -1.80 10.35
N GLY A 78 2.96 -1.18 9.87
CA GLY A 78 2.31 -0.03 10.48
C GLY A 78 2.89 1.34 10.08
N ASP A 79 4.00 1.39 9.34
CA ASP A 79 4.61 2.69 8.98
C ASP A 79 3.65 3.56 8.15
N ARG A 80 3.61 4.84 8.49
CA ARG A 80 2.90 5.88 7.72
C ARG A 80 3.91 6.62 6.84
N VAL A 81 3.75 6.51 5.53
CA VAL A 81 4.56 7.19 4.54
C VAL A 81 3.75 8.33 3.92
N GLU A 82 4.28 9.55 3.97
CA GLU A 82 3.73 10.69 3.24
C GLU A 82 4.67 11.05 2.10
N ILE A 83 4.15 11.14 0.89
CA ILE A 83 4.89 11.47 -0.33
C ILE A 83 4.29 12.74 -0.91
N LEU A 84 5.08 13.81 -0.87
CA LEU A 84 4.73 15.12 -1.36
C LEU A 84 5.49 15.38 -2.66
N THR A 85 4.79 15.94 -3.64
CA THR A 85 5.43 16.48 -4.84
C THR A 85 5.29 18.00 -4.79
N ALA A 86 6.39 18.71 -5.00
CA ALA A 86 6.40 20.15 -5.09
C ALA A 86 5.52 20.55 -6.26
N VAL A 87 4.44 21.26 -5.97
CA VAL A 87 3.77 22.09 -6.95
C VAL A 87 4.55 23.39 -6.99
N GLN A 88 5.00 23.83 -8.18
CA GLN A 88 5.47 25.21 -8.30
C GLN A 88 4.28 26.12 -8.00
N GLY A 89 4.25 26.68 -6.79
CA GLY A 89 3.42 27.84 -6.49
C GLY A 89 4.04 29.05 -7.16
N GLY A 90 3.24 29.75 -7.97
CA GLY A 90 3.53 31.11 -8.40
C GLY A 90 3.25 32.11 -7.28
#